data_AF-A0A9E4GGJ1-F1
#
_entry.id   AF-A0A9E4GGJ1-F1
#
_cell.length_a   1.000
_cell.length_b   1.000
_cell.length_c   1.000
_cell.angle_alpha   90.00
_cell.angle_beta   90.00
_cell.angle_gamma   90.00
#
_symmetry.space_group_name_H-M   'P 1'
#
loop_
_entity.id
_entity.type
_entity.pdbx_description
1 polymer ?
#
loop_
_entity_poly.entity_id
_entity_poly.type
_entity_poly.pdbx_seq_one_letter_code
_entity_poly.pdbx_strand_id
1 'polypeptide(L)'
;MTRKVNNDLFLMRWVSSFTLSARQHRFLLCCGLALMLAGWAVPSSAQETSPSRPALEARASESIVEITTIGRKSGKPRMIPIWFIYEHDRFYIQAGNDGKTAWYRNLKKNNQIGLKIGDLAFSGTARFIDDRTETERIHEMFRSKYLRARLAAWVGSQVGHGRVVEIELPF
;
A
#
# COMPACT_ATOMS: atom_id res chain seq x y z
N MET A 1 20.41 -33.56 27.28
CA MET A 1 20.92 -32.46 26.42
C MET A 1 19.82 -32.06 25.43
N THR A 2 19.02 -31.00 25.67
CA THR A 2 19.23 -29.56 25.32
C THR A 2 19.39 -29.31 23.81
N ARG A 3 18.67 -28.40 23.13
CA ARG A 3 17.65 -27.42 23.51
C ARG A 3 16.92 -26.97 22.22
N LYS A 4 15.63 -26.64 22.39
CA LYS A 4 14.75 -25.91 21.47
C LYS A 4 15.26 -24.48 21.28
N VAL A 5 15.20 -23.93 20.07
CA VAL A 5 15.39 -22.49 19.82
C VAL A 5 14.14 -21.94 19.15
N ASN A 6 13.33 -21.23 19.95
CA ASN A 6 12.43 -20.19 19.50
C ASN A 6 13.25 -18.90 19.36
N ASN A 7 12.88 -18.00 18.44
CA ASN A 7 13.15 -16.58 18.58
C ASN A 7 12.08 -15.76 17.83
N ASP A 8 11.05 -15.39 18.58
CA ASP A 8 10.34 -14.13 18.40
C ASP A 8 11.24 -13.02 18.95
N LEU A 9 11.42 -11.94 18.20
CA LEU A 9 11.75 -10.58 18.68
C LEU A 9 12.09 -9.74 17.45
N PHE A 10 11.26 -8.76 17.08
CA PHE A 10 11.70 -7.44 16.62
C PHE A 10 10.47 -6.53 16.47
N LEU A 11 10.10 -5.88 17.57
CA LEU A 11 9.30 -4.66 17.60
C LEU A 11 10.17 -3.57 18.25
N MET A 12 10.23 -2.42 17.57
CA MET A 12 10.50 -1.07 18.07
C MET A 12 11.88 -0.79 18.71
N ARG A 13 12.66 0.12 18.09
CA ARG A 13 12.84 1.52 18.57
C ARG A 13 13.79 2.28 17.64
N TRP A 14 13.43 3.49 17.23
CA TRP A 14 14.42 4.50 16.77
C TRP A 14 13.93 5.89 17.18
N VAL A 15 14.56 6.45 18.23
CA VAL A 15 14.52 7.88 18.59
C VAL A 15 15.91 8.26 19.13
N SER A 16 16.56 9.14 18.38
CA SER A 16 17.57 10.18 18.69
C SER A 16 18.82 9.87 19.54
N SER A 17 19.97 10.38 19.06
CA SER A 17 20.78 11.40 19.76
C SER A 17 22.00 11.84 18.93
N PHE A 18 22.06 13.12 18.57
CA PHE A 18 23.32 13.83 18.32
C PHE A 18 23.51 14.80 19.49
N THR A 19 24.63 14.68 20.19
CA THR A 19 25.07 15.57 21.26
C THR A 19 26.16 16.49 20.71
N LEU A 20 26.09 17.78 21.06
CA LEU A 20 27.28 18.61 21.21
C LEU A 20 27.02 19.69 22.25
N SER A 21 28.01 19.84 23.12
CA SER A 21 27.95 20.59 24.37
C SER A 21 28.30 22.06 24.15
N ALA A 22 27.69 22.95 24.93
CA ALA A 22 28.39 24.11 25.47
C ALA A 22 27.70 24.56 26.76
N ARG A 23 28.52 24.72 27.78
CA ARG A 23 28.24 25.04 29.18
C ARG A 23 28.38 26.56 29.35
N GLN A 24 27.46 27.24 30.03
CA GLN A 24 27.78 28.21 31.11
C GLN A 24 26.59 29.02 31.66
N HIS A 25 26.61 29.11 32.99
CA HIS A 25 26.10 30.09 33.95
C HIS A 25 24.60 30.27 34.28
N ARG A 26 24.32 29.83 35.52
CA ARG A 26 23.28 30.20 36.49
C ARG A 26 22.81 31.66 36.37
N PHE A 27 21.50 31.87 36.26
CA PHE A 27 20.79 32.97 36.92
C PHE A 27 19.38 32.51 37.28
N LEU A 28 19.02 32.70 38.55
CA LEU A 28 17.69 32.53 39.12
C LEU A 28 16.83 33.77 38.83
N LEU A 29 15.52 33.59 39.00
CA LEU A 29 14.44 34.56 39.22
C LEU A 29 13.49 34.90 38.05
N CYS A 30 12.25 34.50 38.31
CA CYS A 30 11.01 35.26 38.20
C CYS A 30 10.30 35.47 36.86
N CYS A 31 8.98 35.40 37.03
CA CYS A 31 7.91 36.04 36.27
C CYS A 31 7.45 35.37 34.96
N GLY A 32 6.17 35.00 34.99
CA GLY A 32 5.24 35.55 34.02
C GLY A 32 5.07 34.75 32.73
N LEU A 33 4.00 33.96 32.70
CA LEU A 33 3.05 33.81 31.60
C LEU A 33 3.51 34.33 30.21
N ALA A 34 3.87 33.41 29.31
CA ALA A 34 3.79 33.65 27.88
C ALA A 34 3.46 32.34 27.16
N LEU A 35 2.19 32.19 26.81
CA LEU A 35 1.73 31.30 25.73
C LEU A 35 2.47 31.70 24.46
N MET A 36 3.51 30.95 24.10
CA MET A 36 4.17 31.06 22.81
C MET A 36 3.89 29.80 22.01
N LEU A 37 3.21 30.04 20.89
CA LEU A 37 2.94 29.11 19.81
C LEU A 37 4.26 28.59 19.23
N ALA A 38 4.86 27.59 19.86
CA ALA A 38 5.83 26.74 19.20
C ALA A 38 5.02 25.74 18.38
N GLY A 39 4.59 26.17 17.19
CA GLY A 39 4.11 25.25 16.17
C GLY A 39 5.18 24.19 15.98
N TRP A 40 4.91 22.98 16.44
CA TRP A 40 5.57 21.82 15.85
C TRP A 40 5.19 21.88 14.39
N ALA A 41 6.14 22.32 13.57
CA ALA A 41 6.11 22.11 12.15
C ALA A 41 5.85 20.61 11.97
N VAL A 42 4.61 20.28 11.63
CA VAL A 42 4.30 18.98 11.06
C VAL A 42 5.25 18.88 9.87
N PRO A 43 6.18 17.91 9.82
CA PRO A 43 7.00 17.75 8.63
C PRO A 43 6.05 17.56 7.46
N SER A 44 5.98 18.60 6.63
CA SER A 44 5.28 18.64 5.35
C SER A 44 6.08 17.78 4.39
N SER A 45 6.05 16.46 4.62
CA SER A 45 6.70 15.45 3.77
C SER A 45 5.77 14.28 3.45
N ALA A 46 4.52 14.32 3.92
CA ALA A 46 3.44 13.55 3.31
C ALA A 46 2.87 14.36 2.15
N GLN A 47 3.71 14.59 1.14
CA GLN A 47 3.20 14.98 -0.16
C GLN A 47 2.43 13.75 -0.64
N GLU A 48 1.10 13.80 -0.62
CA GLU A 48 0.27 12.86 -1.37
C GLU A 48 0.63 13.07 -2.84
N THR A 49 1.69 12.39 -3.29
CA THR A 49 2.13 12.45 -4.67
C THR A 49 1.08 11.70 -5.47
N SER A 50 0.12 12.42 -6.06
CA SER A 50 -0.66 11.88 -7.17
C SER A 50 0.35 11.27 -8.15
N PRO A 51 0.25 9.97 -8.45
CA PRO A 51 1.22 9.32 -9.32
C PRO A 51 1.12 9.96 -10.69
N SER A 52 2.25 10.25 -11.33
CA SER A 52 2.23 10.70 -12.73
C SER A 52 2.11 9.49 -13.66
N ARG A 53 1.43 9.66 -14.81
CA ARG A 53 1.33 8.59 -15.83
C ARG A 53 2.70 8.02 -16.20
N PRO A 54 3.76 8.82 -16.48
CA PRO A 54 5.08 8.28 -16.78
C PRO A 54 5.68 7.44 -15.65
N ALA A 55 5.40 7.78 -14.38
CA ALA A 55 5.89 7.01 -13.25
C ALA A 55 5.22 5.64 -13.13
N LEU A 56 3.93 5.54 -13.45
CA LEU A 56 3.20 4.26 -13.50
C LEU A 56 3.59 3.43 -14.72
N GLU A 57 3.74 4.06 -15.89
CA GLU A 57 4.21 3.39 -17.12
C GLU A 57 5.58 2.74 -16.91
N ALA A 58 6.51 3.46 -16.27
CA ALA A 58 7.84 2.93 -15.94
C ALA A 58 7.83 1.68 -15.04
N ARG A 59 6.69 1.41 -14.37
CA ARG A 59 6.50 0.27 -13.45
C ARG A 59 5.47 -0.72 -13.98
N ALA A 60 4.90 -0.52 -15.17
CA ALA A 60 3.86 -1.38 -15.74
C ALA A 60 4.32 -2.84 -15.94
N SER A 61 5.62 -3.05 -16.16
CA SER A 61 6.24 -4.38 -16.28
C SER A 61 6.38 -5.13 -14.95
N GLU A 62 6.25 -4.44 -13.82
CA GLU A 62 6.28 -5.10 -12.50
C GLU A 62 5.09 -6.05 -12.34
N SER A 63 5.30 -7.11 -11.56
CA SER A 63 4.26 -8.11 -11.32
C SER A 63 3.45 -7.82 -10.06
N ILE A 64 4.04 -7.17 -9.06
CA ILE A 64 3.46 -7.07 -7.72
C ILE A 64 3.23 -5.61 -7.36
N VAL A 65 2.03 -5.34 -6.84
CA VAL A 65 1.70 -4.13 -6.10
C VAL A 65 1.38 -4.52 -4.65
N GLU A 66 1.93 -3.80 -3.69
CA GLU A 66 1.49 -3.88 -2.30
C GLU A 66 0.23 -3.01 -2.15
N ILE A 67 -0.87 -3.62 -1.72
CA ILE A 67 -2.10 -2.89 -1.43
C ILE A 67 -2.33 -2.77 0.07
N THR A 68 -2.81 -1.61 0.51
CA THR A 68 -3.23 -1.35 1.88
C THR A 68 -4.72 -1.04 1.92
N THR A 69 -5.48 -1.84 2.66
CA THR A 69 -6.93 -1.69 2.86
C THR A 69 -7.27 -1.54 4.34
N ILE A 70 -8.41 -0.93 4.67
CA ILE A 70 -8.87 -0.84 6.06
C ILE A 70 -9.72 -2.05 6.42
N GLY A 71 -9.31 -2.81 7.44
CA GLY A 71 -10.00 -4.01 7.88
C GLY A 71 -11.43 -3.70 8.35
N ARG A 72 -12.46 -4.14 7.61
CA ARG A 72 -13.87 -3.77 7.86
C ARG A 72 -14.42 -4.10 9.25
N LYS A 73 -13.81 -5.07 9.94
CA LYS A 73 -14.17 -5.46 11.32
C LYS A 73 -13.28 -4.81 12.37
N SER A 74 -12.01 -4.57 12.04
CA SER A 74 -10.99 -4.16 13.02
C SER A 74 -10.63 -2.68 12.95
N GLY A 75 -10.98 -1.96 11.88
CA GLY A 75 -10.50 -0.60 11.59
C GLY A 75 -9.01 -0.48 11.27
N LYS A 76 -8.21 -1.52 11.53
CA LYS A 76 -6.75 -1.52 11.30
C LYS A 76 -6.38 -1.68 9.81
N PRO A 77 -5.30 -1.02 9.35
CA PRO A 77 -4.72 -1.25 8.02
C PRO A 77 -4.30 -2.71 7.80
N ARG A 78 -4.49 -3.20 6.58
CA ARG A 78 -4.15 -4.55 6.13
C ARG A 78 -3.40 -4.44 4.82
N MET A 79 -2.13 -4.83 4.85
CA MET A 79 -1.23 -4.79 3.70
C MET A 79 -1.02 -6.19 3.14
N ILE A 80 -1.13 -6.35 1.82
CA ILE A 80 -0.79 -7.60 1.12
C ILE A 80 -0.19 -7.30 -0.27
N PRO A 81 0.72 -8.15 -0.78
CA PRO A 81 1.13 -8.11 -2.17
C PRO A 81 0.10 -8.81 -3.08
N ILE A 82 -0.23 -8.22 -4.23
CA ILE A 82 -1.07 -8.84 -5.26
C ILE A 82 -0.57 -8.49 -6.66
N TRP A 83 -1.04 -9.23 -7.67
CA TRP A 83 -0.74 -8.91 -9.07
C TRP A 83 -1.64 -7.82 -9.62
N PHE A 84 -1.09 -7.03 -10.52
CA PHE A 84 -1.78 -5.92 -11.15
C PHE A 84 -1.51 -5.81 -12.65
N ILE A 85 -2.35 -5.01 -13.31
CA ILE A 85 -2.12 -4.53 -14.66
C ILE A 85 -2.24 -3.01 -14.63
N TYR A 86 -1.29 -2.36 -15.27
CA TYR A 86 -1.41 -0.97 -15.67
C TYR A 86 -1.22 -0.95 -17.18
N GLU A 87 -2.26 -0.57 -17.91
CA GLU A 87 -2.24 -0.51 -19.37
C GLU A 87 -3.31 0.48 -19.85
N HIS A 88 -2.98 1.29 -20.85
CA HIS A 88 -3.87 2.33 -21.39
C HIS A 88 -4.40 3.28 -20.30
N ASP A 89 -3.51 3.73 -19.41
CA ASP A 89 -3.82 4.59 -18.25
C ASP A 89 -4.83 4.01 -17.24
N ARG A 90 -5.12 2.71 -17.29
CA ARG A 90 -6.06 2.05 -16.39
C ARG A 90 -5.34 1.04 -15.51
N PHE A 91 -5.69 1.03 -14.23
CA PHE A 91 -5.07 0.18 -13.22
C PHE A 91 -6.05 -0.89 -12.74
N TYR A 92 -5.69 -2.16 -12.84
CA TYR A 92 -6.55 -3.27 -12.46
C TYR A 92 -5.89 -4.23 -11.49
N ILE A 93 -6.69 -4.72 -10.55
CA ILE A 93 -6.35 -5.81 -9.64
C ILE A 93 -7.44 -6.88 -9.67
N GLN A 94 -7.09 -8.11 -9.33
CA GLN A 94 -8.02 -9.23 -9.35
C GLN A 94 -8.12 -9.92 -7.98
N ALA A 95 -9.34 -10.04 -7.46
CA ALA A 95 -9.64 -10.85 -6.30
C ALA A 95 -9.97 -12.28 -6.70
N GLY A 96 -9.04 -13.21 -6.41
CA GLY A 96 -9.29 -14.64 -6.48
C GLY A 96 -10.42 -15.11 -5.55
N ASN A 97 -10.72 -16.41 -5.61
CA ASN A 97 -11.76 -17.05 -4.81
C ASN A 97 -13.11 -16.32 -4.88
N ASP A 98 -13.50 -15.87 -6.08
CA ASP A 98 -14.77 -15.16 -6.34
C ASP A 98 -15.02 -13.98 -5.38
N GLY A 99 -13.98 -13.17 -5.10
CA GLY A 99 -14.09 -12.00 -4.23
C GLY A 99 -14.27 -12.34 -2.74
N LYS A 100 -13.98 -13.57 -2.29
CA LYS A 100 -14.04 -13.97 -0.88
C LYS A 100 -12.81 -13.54 -0.07
N THR A 101 -11.79 -12.98 -0.73
CA THR A 101 -10.58 -12.46 -0.07
C THR A 101 -10.92 -11.39 0.98
N ALA A 102 -10.08 -11.28 2.01
CA ALA A 102 -10.30 -10.31 3.07
C ALA A 102 -10.21 -8.86 2.55
N TRP A 103 -9.22 -8.57 1.70
CA TRP A 103 -8.99 -7.26 1.13
C TRP A 103 -10.13 -6.81 0.21
N TYR A 104 -10.69 -7.69 -0.64
CA TYR A 104 -11.82 -7.34 -1.50
C TYR A 104 -13.06 -6.99 -0.69
N ARG A 105 -13.33 -7.77 0.36
CA ARG A 105 -14.43 -7.47 1.30
C ARG A 105 -14.18 -6.21 2.13
N ASN A 106 -12.93 -5.83 2.36
CA ASN A 106 -12.59 -4.56 2.98
C ASN A 106 -12.92 -3.40 2.02
N LEU A 107 -12.51 -3.50 0.75
CA LEU A 107 -12.80 -2.50 -0.27
C LEU A 107 -14.29 -2.29 -0.49
N LYS A 108 -15.10 -3.35 -0.41
CA LYS A 108 -16.56 -3.24 -0.48
C LYS A 108 -17.18 -2.41 0.66
N LYS A 109 -16.46 -2.21 1.78
CA LYS A 109 -16.93 -1.38 2.90
C LYS A 109 -16.29 0.02 2.90
N ASN A 110 -15.03 0.12 2.49
CA ASN A 110 -14.31 1.37 2.30
C ASN A 110 -13.48 1.23 1.02
N ASN A 111 -13.87 1.96 -0.03
CA ASN A 111 -13.27 1.85 -1.36
C ASN A 111 -11.89 2.54 -1.49
N GLN A 112 -11.41 3.21 -0.44
CA GLN A 112 -10.09 3.81 -0.45
C GLN A 112 -9.00 2.73 -0.30
N ILE A 113 -7.96 2.85 -1.12
CA ILE A 113 -6.85 1.91 -1.18
C ILE A 113 -5.52 2.64 -1.30
N GLY A 114 -4.54 2.23 -0.49
CA GLY A 114 -3.14 2.61 -0.70
C GLY A 114 -2.45 1.58 -1.58
N LEU A 115 -1.60 2.03 -2.49
CA LEU A 115 -0.84 1.20 -3.42
C LEU A 115 0.64 1.55 -3.34
N LYS A 116 1.49 0.53 -3.51
CA LYS A 116 2.93 0.72 -3.63
C LYS A 116 3.54 -0.27 -4.61
N ILE A 117 4.30 0.25 -5.57
CA ILE A 117 5.02 -0.52 -6.59
C ILE A 117 6.48 -0.09 -6.55
N GLY A 118 7.34 -0.96 -6.01
CA GLY A 118 8.73 -0.61 -5.71
C GLY A 118 8.79 0.56 -4.72
N ASP A 119 9.32 1.69 -5.17
CA ASP A 119 9.44 2.96 -4.45
C ASP A 119 8.26 3.93 -4.66
N LEU A 120 7.39 3.67 -5.64
CA LEU A 120 6.25 4.53 -5.94
C LEU A 120 5.07 4.16 -5.04
N ALA A 121 4.68 5.07 -4.15
CA ALA A 121 3.50 4.94 -3.29
C ALA A 121 2.43 5.98 -3.69
N PHE A 122 1.17 5.55 -3.72
CA PHE A 122 0.03 6.39 -4.10
C PHE A 122 -1.28 5.84 -3.52
N SER A 123 -2.35 6.63 -3.62
CA SER A 123 -3.71 6.21 -3.24
C SER A 123 -4.62 6.18 -4.46
N GLY A 124 -5.69 5.40 -4.39
CA GLY A 124 -6.73 5.35 -5.40
C GLY A 124 -8.07 4.93 -4.83
N THR A 125 -9.09 4.94 -5.70
CA THR A 125 -10.45 4.54 -5.34
C THR A 125 -10.85 3.27 -6.09
N ALA A 126 -11.31 2.26 -5.36
CA ALA A 126 -11.73 0.99 -5.93
C ALA A 126 -13.11 1.10 -6.62
N ARG A 127 -13.13 0.78 -7.92
CA ARG A 127 -14.33 0.62 -8.74
C ARG A 127 -14.51 -0.85 -9.12
N PHE A 128 -15.63 -1.44 -8.72
CA PHE A 128 -15.92 -2.86 -8.97
C PHE A 128 -16.47 -3.05 -10.38
N ILE A 129 -15.93 -4.03 -11.11
CA ILE A 129 -16.37 -4.37 -12.46
C ILE A 129 -17.24 -5.62 -12.40
N ASP A 130 -18.52 -5.47 -12.75
CA ASP A 130 -19.48 -6.58 -12.87
C ASP A 130 -19.90 -6.85 -14.32
N ASP A 131 -19.59 -5.96 -15.26
CA ASP A 131 -19.85 -6.20 -16.68
C ASP A 131 -19.03 -7.39 -17.19
N ARG A 132 -19.71 -8.36 -17.80
CA ARG A 132 -19.11 -9.62 -18.22
C ARG A 132 -18.09 -9.42 -19.35
N THR A 133 -18.40 -8.55 -20.31
CA THR A 133 -17.54 -8.31 -21.47
C THR A 133 -16.24 -7.64 -21.05
N GLU A 134 -16.34 -6.62 -20.20
CA GLU A 134 -15.18 -5.92 -19.65
C GLU A 134 -14.37 -6.82 -18.72
N THR A 135 -15.03 -7.65 -17.91
CA THR A 135 -14.37 -8.64 -17.05
C THR A 135 -13.54 -9.62 -17.88
N GLU A 136 -14.10 -10.18 -18.96
CA GLU A 136 -13.38 -11.11 -19.84
C GLU A 136 -12.18 -10.44 -20.53
N ARG A 137 -12.35 -9.19 -20.99
CA ARG A 137 -11.26 -8.41 -21.58
C ARG A 137 -10.10 -8.26 -20.60
N ILE A 138 -10.39 -7.91 -19.34
CA ILE A 138 -9.37 -7.75 -18.31
C ILE A 138 -8.75 -9.10 -17.93
N HIS A 139 -9.54 -10.17 -17.87
CA HIS A 139 -9.02 -11.52 -17.67
C HIS A 139 -8.02 -11.92 -18.76
N GLU A 140 -8.30 -11.59 -20.02
CA GLU A 140 -7.37 -11.81 -21.12
C GLU A 140 -6.07 -11.01 -20.95
N MET A 141 -6.14 -9.76 -20.52
CA MET A 141 -4.95 -8.96 -20.21
C MET A 141 -4.10 -9.65 -19.11
N PHE A 142 -4.73 -10.18 -18.05
CA PHE A 142 -4.02 -10.93 -17.00
C PHE A 142 -3.42 -12.23 -17.54
N ARG A 143 -4.15 -12.97 -18.39
CA ARG A 143 -3.65 -14.18 -19.02
C ARG A 143 -2.44 -13.88 -19.92
N SER A 144 -2.49 -12.81 -20.70
CA SER A 144 -1.42 -12.38 -21.59
C SER A 144 -0.17 -11.95 -20.80
N LYS A 145 -0.32 -11.04 -19.83
CA LYS A 145 0.81 -10.53 -19.02
C LYS A 145 1.49 -11.64 -18.21
N TYR A 146 0.72 -12.54 -17.60
CA TYR A 146 1.23 -13.58 -16.70
C TYR A 146 1.31 -14.97 -17.36
N LEU A 147 1.23 -15.05 -18.68
CA LEU A 147 1.25 -16.31 -19.44
C LEU A 147 2.46 -17.20 -19.09
N ARG A 148 3.64 -16.59 -18.98
CA ARG A 148 4.89 -17.29 -18.62
C ARG A 148 4.93 -17.72 -17.15
N ALA A 149 4.35 -16.92 -16.25
CA ALA A 149 4.24 -17.29 -14.84
C ALA A 149 3.31 -18.50 -14.64
N ARG A 150 2.24 -18.61 -15.44
CA ARG A 150 1.36 -19.79 -15.45
C ARG A 150 2.07 -21.05 -15.93
N LEU A 151 2.98 -20.95 -16.92
CA LEU A 151 3.79 -22.09 -17.36
C LEU A 151 4.80 -22.56 -16.28
N ALA A 152 5.17 -21.68 -15.34
CA ALA A 152 6.10 -21.97 -14.27
C ALA A 152 5.45 -22.43 -12.95
N ALA A 153 4.12 -22.35 -12.79
CA ALA A 153 3.50 -22.37 -11.48
C ALA A 153 2.80 -23.69 -11.10
N TRP A 154 3.55 -24.48 -10.35
CA TRP A 154 3.13 -25.35 -9.25
C TRP A 154 2.40 -24.60 -8.09
N VAL A 155 2.05 -23.32 -8.29
CA VAL A 155 1.33 -22.44 -7.36
C VAL A 155 -0.08 -22.26 -7.89
N GLY A 156 -1.10 -22.70 -7.14
CA GLY A 156 -2.53 -22.70 -7.49
C GLY A 156 -3.08 -21.37 -8.03
N SER A 157 -2.84 -21.12 -9.31
CA SER A 157 -2.99 -19.82 -9.94
C SER A 157 -4.45 -19.60 -10.37
N GLN A 158 -5.22 -18.85 -9.58
CA GLN A 158 -6.58 -18.38 -9.92
C GLN A 158 -6.57 -17.18 -10.89
N VAL A 159 -5.55 -17.11 -11.74
CA VAL A 159 -5.25 -15.95 -12.60
C VAL A 159 -6.22 -15.94 -13.77
N GLY A 160 -6.93 -14.83 -13.96
CA GLY A 160 -7.91 -14.69 -15.04
C GLY A 160 -9.28 -15.27 -14.76
N HIS A 161 -9.64 -15.50 -13.48
CA HIS A 161 -10.97 -16.02 -13.09
C HIS A 161 -11.56 -15.33 -11.85
N GLY A 162 -10.93 -14.27 -11.34
CA GLY A 162 -11.36 -13.56 -10.13
C GLY A 162 -12.23 -12.32 -10.41
N ARG A 163 -12.80 -11.77 -9.34
CA ARG A 163 -13.52 -10.48 -9.39
C ARG A 163 -12.54 -9.36 -9.72
N VAL A 164 -12.90 -8.53 -10.67
CA VAL A 164 -12.04 -7.46 -11.16
C VAL A 164 -12.37 -6.16 -10.45
N VAL A 165 -11.32 -5.44 -10.06
CA VAL A 165 -11.42 -4.10 -9.48
C VAL A 165 -10.51 -3.19 -10.30
N GLU A 166 -11.08 -2.12 -10.83
CA GLU A 166 -10.31 -1.00 -11.35
C GLU A 166 -9.99 -0.05 -10.20
N ILE A 167 -8.78 0.50 -10.21
CA ILE A 167 -8.37 1.55 -9.31
C ILE A 167 -8.43 2.86 -10.07
N GLU A 168 -9.37 3.72 -9.71
CA GLU A 168 -9.45 5.09 -10.19
C GLU A 168 -8.27 5.87 -9.60
N LEU A 169 -7.46 6.43 -10.50
CA LEU A 169 -6.26 7.18 -10.17
C LEU A 169 -6.59 8.68 -10.04
N PRO A 170 -5.88 9.41 -9.16
CA PRO A 170 -6.25 10.79 -8.78
C PRO A 170 -5.71 11.87 -9.75
N PHE A 171 -5.74 11.64 -11.08
CA PHE A 171 -5.23 12.59 -12.08
C PHE A 171 -6.06 12.62 -13.37
#